data_AF-A0A1I5N9N8-F1
#
_entry.id   AF-A0A1I5N9N8-F1
#
_cell.length_a   1.000
_cell.length_b   1.000
_cell.length_c   1.000
_cell.angle_alpha   90.00
_cell.angle_beta   90.00
_cell.angle_gamma   90.00
#
_symmetry.space_group_name_H-M   'P 1'
#
loop_
_entity.id
_entity.type
_entity.pdbx_description
1 polymer ?
#
loop_
_entity_poly.entity_id
_entity_poly.type
_entity_poly.pdbx_seq_one_letter_code
_entity_poly.pdbx_strand_id
1 'polypeptide(L)'
;MRKYIYQTAAIFVALLFLSSAWLLYRGDFLSLHTEAQKVSAIVDYASDDPDDPSPLRVVLHPVIQFDETFGNRRIIVFADSEIDGLLGRIQFRRGILGGWQPLSAFYNKTPVMIQSATIRDQNIRVVYGVDCPSNVAHYKVQANLRNDATLMAEGDITTPTFFHIHETDRDFFPAMELYDGAGNHLDYSYLASDQSIPSPSIGSAETDMVYWICAAWLGIGYLIVKYLWDQRKKETA
;
A
#
# COMPACT_ATOMS: atom_id res chain seq x y z
N MET A 1 -29.98 23.38 -38.06
CA MET A 1 -28.72 22.62 -38.21
C MET A 1 -27.75 22.88 -37.04
N ARG A 2 -27.44 24.14 -36.68
CA ARG A 2 -26.55 24.51 -35.55
C ARG A 2 -26.94 23.94 -34.17
N LYS A 3 -28.23 23.91 -33.82
CA LYS A 3 -28.73 23.27 -32.57
C LYS A 3 -28.26 21.83 -32.35
N TYR A 4 -28.26 21.02 -33.41
CA TYR A 4 -27.80 19.62 -33.34
C TYR A 4 -26.28 19.54 -33.19
N ILE A 5 -25.54 20.50 -33.76
CA ILE A 5 -24.07 20.58 -33.63
C ILE A 5 -23.68 20.84 -32.17
N TYR A 6 -24.30 21.82 -31.49
CA TYR A 6 -23.99 22.10 -30.08
C TYR A 6 -24.33 20.95 -29.14
N GLN A 7 -25.44 20.26 -29.38
CA GLN A 7 -25.84 19.11 -28.56
C GLN A 7 -24.91 17.91 -28.77
N THR A 8 -24.56 17.60 -30.02
CA THR A 8 -23.61 16.54 -30.33
C THR A 8 -22.23 16.86 -29.77
N ALA A 9 -21.75 18.11 -29.92
CA ALA A 9 -20.49 18.56 -29.34
C ALA A 9 -20.48 18.43 -27.80
N ALA A 10 -21.55 18.84 -27.12
CA ALA A 10 -21.66 18.71 -25.67
C ALA A 10 -21.58 17.24 -25.21
N ILE A 11 -22.22 16.31 -25.94
CA ILE A 11 -22.16 14.88 -25.63
C ILE A 11 -20.74 14.33 -25.85
N PHE A 12 -20.10 14.66 -26.98
CA PHE A 12 -18.73 14.22 -27.26
C PHE A 12 -17.73 14.74 -26.23
N VAL A 13 -17.84 16.02 -25.86
CA VAL A 13 -16.99 16.61 -24.82
C VAL A 13 -17.23 15.93 -23.47
N ALA A 14 -18.48 15.72 -23.07
CA ALA A 14 -18.80 15.02 -21.83
C ALA A 14 -18.18 13.61 -21.79
N LEU A 15 -18.33 12.84 -22.87
CA LEU A 15 -17.74 11.51 -22.99
C LEU A 15 -16.21 11.55 -22.92
N LEU A 16 -15.58 12.55 -23.53
CA LEU A 16 -14.13 12.71 -23.51
C LEU A 16 -13.61 12.99 -22.09
N PHE A 17 -14.25 13.89 -21.34
CA PHE A 17 -13.87 14.19 -19.96
C PHE A 17 -14.12 13.01 -19.02
N LEU A 18 -15.24 12.30 -19.18
CA LEU A 18 -15.54 11.09 -18.40
C LEU A 18 -14.53 9.97 -18.69
N SER A 19 -14.23 9.74 -19.97
CA SER A 19 -13.29 8.68 -20.38
C SER A 19 -11.87 8.99 -19.94
N SER A 20 -11.44 10.26 -20.03
CA SER A 20 -10.10 10.65 -19.59
C SER A 20 -9.95 10.62 -18.07
N ALA A 21 -10.96 11.07 -17.30
CA ALA A 21 -10.97 10.91 -15.85
C ALA A 21 -10.95 9.43 -15.43
N TRP A 22 -11.69 8.58 -16.15
CA TRP A 22 -11.65 7.14 -15.93
C TRP A 22 -10.26 6.53 -16.21
N LEU A 23 -9.60 6.95 -17.30
CA LEU A 23 -8.24 6.49 -17.62
C LEU A 23 -7.23 6.93 -16.57
N LEU A 24 -7.32 8.17 -16.05
CA LEU A 24 -6.48 8.63 -14.94
C LEU A 24 -6.71 7.77 -13.69
N TYR A 25 -7.97 7.62 -13.27
CA TYR A 25 -8.34 6.79 -12.13
C TYR A 25 -7.81 5.35 -12.25
N ARG A 26 -7.98 4.73 -13.43
CA ARG A 26 -7.57 3.34 -13.67
C ARG A 26 -6.05 3.21 -13.80
N GLY A 27 -5.37 4.23 -14.29
CA GLY A 27 -3.91 4.26 -14.38
C GLY A 27 -3.27 4.22 -13.00
N ASP A 28 -3.81 4.99 -12.06
CA ASP A 28 -3.25 5.08 -10.71
C ASP A 28 -3.74 3.98 -9.77
N PHE A 29 -4.97 3.48 -9.94
CA PHE A 29 -5.50 2.45 -9.05
C PHE A 29 -5.43 1.07 -9.67
N LEU A 30 -4.66 0.22 -9.01
CA LEU A 30 -4.23 -1.06 -9.51
C LEU A 30 -5.33 -2.11 -9.40
N SER A 31 -5.39 -3.01 -10.38
CA SER A 31 -6.32 -4.13 -10.35
C SER A 31 -5.81 -5.30 -9.49
N LEU A 32 -4.48 -5.44 -9.35
CA LEU A 32 -3.79 -6.44 -8.49
C LEU A 32 -4.39 -7.86 -8.58
N HIS A 33 -4.84 -8.26 -9.77
CA HIS A 33 -5.47 -9.56 -10.01
C HIS A 33 -4.44 -10.62 -10.37
N THR A 34 -3.45 -10.25 -11.17
CA THR A 34 -2.37 -11.17 -11.59
C THR A 34 -1.12 -10.95 -10.75
N GLU A 35 -0.26 -11.97 -10.70
CA GLU A 35 1.04 -11.87 -10.03
C GLU A 35 1.91 -10.78 -10.66
N ALA A 36 1.97 -10.71 -11.99
CA ALA A 36 2.69 -9.66 -12.71
C ALA A 36 2.24 -8.23 -12.32
N GLN A 37 0.93 -8.02 -12.10
CA GLN A 37 0.42 -6.73 -11.64
C GLN A 37 0.85 -6.39 -10.23
N LYS A 38 0.94 -7.39 -9.34
CA LYS A 38 1.39 -7.20 -7.95
C LYS A 38 2.89 -6.93 -7.91
N VAL A 39 3.68 -7.66 -8.70
CA VAL A 39 5.13 -7.44 -8.85
C VAL A 39 5.41 -6.04 -9.37
N SER A 40 4.74 -5.60 -10.45
CA SER A 40 4.87 -4.23 -10.97
C SER A 40 4.57 -3.21 -9.88
N ALA A 41 3.46 -3.39 -9.16
CA ALA A 41 3.11 -2.50 -8.06
C ALA A 41 4.18 -2.47 -6.95
N ILE A 42 4.86 -3.58 -6.68
CA ILE A 42 5.96 -3.60 -5.72
C ILE A 42 7.13 -2.76 -6.22
N VAL A 43 7.56 -2.98 -7.46
CA VAL A 43 8.67 -2.23 -8.05
C VAL A 43 8.35 -0.73 -8.10
N ASP A 44 7.17 -0.35 -8.56
CA ASP A 44 6.76 1.06 -8.76
C ASP A 44 6.68 1.86 -7.47
N TYR A 45 6.31 1.21 -6.35
CA TYR A 45 5.92 1.90 -5.12
C TYR A 45 6.85 1.63 -3.93
N ALA A 46 7.58 0.52 -3.97
CA ALA A 46 8.58 0.22 -2.96
C ALA A 46 9.99 0.58 -3.42
N SER A 47 10.26 0.93 -4.69
CA SER A 47 11.62 1.38 -5.08
C SER A 47 11.77 2.88 -4.92
N ASP A 48 12.92 3.34 -4.41
CA ASP A 48 13.20 4.76 -4.09
C ASP A 48 13.54 5.56 -5.37
N ASP A 49 14.20 4.94 -6.35
CA ASP A 49 14.45 5.51 -7.68
C ASP A 49 14.58 4.38 -8.73
N PRO A 50 13.55 4.14 -9.57
CA PRO A 50 13.60 3.10 -10.59
C PRO A 50 14.63 3.35 -11.70
N ASP A 51 15.17 4.58 -11.81
CA ASP A 51 16.19 4.97 -12.79
C ASP A 51 17.62 4.94 -12.21
N ASP A 52 17.79 4.73 -10.90
CA ASP A 52 19.10 4.57 -10.23
C ASP A 52 19.47 3.06 -10.17
N PRO A 53 20.54 2.63 -10.87
CA PRO A 53 20.94 1.22 -10.93
C PRO A 53 21.62 0.72 -9.65
N SER A 54 21.69 1.51 -8.58
CA SER A 54 22.29 1.06 -7.33
C SER A 54 21.41 0.00 -6.64
N PRO A 55 21.93 -1.22 -6.41
CA PRO A 55 21.17 -2.39 -5.95
C PRO A 55 20.59 -2.27 -4.52
N LEU A 56 20.85 -1.15 -3.85
CA LEU A 56 20.34 -0.86 -2.51
C LEU A 56 19.11 0.06 -2.54
N ARG A 57 18.72 0.63 -3.69
CA ARG A 57 17.64 1.62 -3.82
C ARG A 57 16.38 1.13 -4.53
N VAL A 58 16.41 -0.11 -5.04
CA VAL A 58 15.35 -0.66 -5.88
C VAL A 58 15.05 -2.09 -5.43
N VAL A 59 13.76 -2.43 -5.38
CA VAL A 59 13.31 -3.82 -5.26
C VAL A 59 13.38 -4.42 -6.67
N LEU A 60 14.32 -5.32 -6.91
CA LEU A 60 14.67 -5.79 -8.26
C LEU A 60 13.82 -7.00 -8.67
N HIS A 61 13.70 -7.97 -7.76
CA HIS A 61 13.06 -9.25 -8.02
C HIS A 61 12.12 -9.64 -6.87
N PRO A 62 10.99 -8.90 -6.72
CA PRO A 62 10.09 -9.14 -5.61
C PRO A 62 9.39 -10.49 -5.76
N VAL A 63 9.43 -11.27 -4.69
CA VAL A 63 8.69 -12.52 -4.52
C VAL A 63 7.60 -12.29 -3.50
N ILE A 64 6.36 -12.52 -3.90
CA ILE A 64 5.20 -12.35 -3.03
C ILE A 64 5.17 -13.50 -2.03
N GLN A 65 5.18 -13.15 -0.75
CA GLN A 65 5.14 -14.08 0.37
C GLN A 65 3.72 -14.20 0.92
N PHE A 66 3.03 -13.06 1.03
CA PHE A 66 1.63 -13.00 1.45
C PHE A 66 0.86 -11.97 0.63
N ASP A 67 -0.43 -12.25 0.43
CA ASP A 67 -1.37 -11.39 -0.28
C ASP A 67 -2.75 -11.52 0.36
N GLU A 68 -2.97 -10.73 1.41
CA GLU A 68 -4.11 -10.86 2.29
C GLU A 68 -5.05 -9.66 2.17
N THR A 69 -6.36 -9.94 2.17
CA THR A 69 -7.41 -8.92 2.05
C THR A 69 -8.30 -8.90 3.29
N PHE A 70 -8.44 -7.73 3.90
CA PHE A 70 -9.24 -7.47 5.10
C PHE A 70 -10.29 -6.40 4.79
N GLY A 71 -11.50 -6.81 4.46
CA GLY A 71 -12.56 -5.89 4.06
C GLY A 71 -12.16 -5.02 2.86
N ASN A 72 -12.00 -3.71 3.09
CA ASN A 72 -11.55 -2.76 2.07
C ASN A 72 -10.04 -2.50 2.07
N ARG A 73 -9.26 -3.30 2.79
CA ARG A 73 -7.80 -3.20 2.88
C ARG A 73 -7.16 -4.45 2.30
N ARG A 74 -5.95 -4.28 1.77
CA ARG A 74 -5.13 -5.39 1.29
C ARG A 74 -3.70 -5.13 1.66
N ILE A 75 -2.98 -6.17 2.06
CA ILE A 75 -1.56 -6.10 2.34
C ILE A 75 -0.85 -7.16 1.50
N ILE A 76 0.16 -6.72 0.78
CA ILE A 76 1.07 -7.60 0.06
C ILE A 76 2.40 -7.54 0.80
N VAL A 77 2.88 -8.70 1.25
CA VAL A 77 4.21 -8.85 1.84
C VAL A 77 5.09 -9.52 0.80
N PHE A 78 6.31 -9.02 0.66
CA PHE A 78 7.26 -9.52 -0.33
C PHE A 78 8.66 -9.61 0.26
N ALA A 79 9.43 -10.56 -0.25
CA ALA A 79 10.88 -10.59 -0.13
C ALA A 79 11.49 -10.25 -1.50
N ASP A 80 12.81 -10.14 -1.59
CA ASP A 80 13.52 -10.05 -2.87
C ASP A 80 14.39 -11.30 -3.03
N SER A 81 14.33 -11.95 -4.19
CA SER A 81 15.10 -13.19 -4.44
C SER A 81 16.59 -12.97 -4.60
N GLU A 82 17.04 -11.73 -4.80
CA GLU A 82 18.45 -11.38 -4.99
C GLU A 82 19.05 -10.56 -3.84
N ILE A 83 18.22 -10.06 -2.92
CA ILE A 83 18.65 -9.27 -1.77
C ILE A 83 18.31 -10.00 -0.47
N ASP A 84 19.28 -10.77 0.02
CA ASP A 84 19.17 -11.48 1.30
C ASP A 84 18.77 -10.54 2.44
N GLY A 85 17.79 -10.98 3.24
CA GLY A 85 17.28 -10.24 4.39
C GLY A 85 16.30 -9.12 4.05
N LEU A 86 16.01 -8.86 2.77
CA LEU A 86 15.01 -7.87 2.38
C LEU A 86 13.61 -8.40 2.63
N LEU A 87 12.85 -7.66 3.44
CA LEU A 87 11.44 -7.91 3.69
C LEU A 87 10.66 -6.59 3.60
N GLY A 88 9.60 -6.60 2.82
CA GLY A 88 8.77 -5.43 2.61
C GLY A 88 7.29 -5.73 2.59
N ARG A 89 6.51 -4.66 2.60
CA ARG A 89 5.06 -4.68 2.47
C ARG A 89 4.55 -3.49 1.67
N ILE A 90 3.40 -3.68 1.04
CA ILE A 90 2.56 -2.59 0.55
C ILE A 90 1.16 -2.76 1.10
N GLN A 91 0.63 -1.69 1.69
CA GLN A 91 -0.76 -1.61 2.10
C GLN A 91 -1.57 -0.86 1.05
N PHE A 92 -2.77 -1.36 0.80
CA PHE A 92 -3.73 -0.77 -0.12
C PHE A 92 -5.07 -0.57 0.57
N ARG A 93 -5.84 0.43 0.10
CA ARG A 93 -7.28 0.50 0.32
C ARG A 93 -8.04 0.38 -0.99
N ARG A 94 -9.30 -0.02 -0.89
CA ARG A 94 -10.24 0.00 -2.00
C ARG A 94 -10.59 1.44 -2.38
N GLY A 95 -10.41 1.80 -3.64
CA GLY A 95 -10.89 3.06 -4.21
C GLY A 95 -12.39 3.04 -4.53
N ILE A 96 -12.96 4.21 -4.82
CA ILE A 96 -14.41 4.44 -5.00
C ILE A 96 -15.03 3.56 -6.11
N LEU A 97 -14.26 3.26 -7.16
CA LEU A 97 -14.66 2.40 -8.29
C LEU A 97 -14.05 0.99 -8.22
N GLY A 98 -13.57 0.57 -7.04
CA GLY A 98 -13.14 -0.81 -6.80
C GLY A 98 -11.68 -1.14 -7.16
N GLY A 99 -10.90 -0.20 -7.69
CA GLY A 99 -9.43 -0.36 -7.81
C GLY A 99 -8.74 -0.40 -6.44
N TRP A 100 -7.48 -0.83 -6.39
CA TRP A 100 -6.63 -0.78 -5.20
C TRP A 100 -5.73 0.45 -5.24
N GLN A 101 -5.94 1.35 -4.29
CA GLN A 101 -5.12 2.53 -4.09
C GLN A 101 -4.01 2.20 -3.07
N PRO A 102 -2.73 2.42 -3.39
CA PRO A 102 -1.66 2.25 -2.41
C PRO A 102 -1.84 3.24 -1.26
N LEU A 103 -1.33 2.90 -0.09
CA LEU A 103 -1.39 3.74 1.11
C LEU A 103 -0.03 3.98 1.72
N SER A 104 0.75 2.91 1.77
CA SER A 104 2.10 2.91 2.31
C SER A 104 2.82 1.72 1.70
N ALA A 105 4.01 1.96 1.19
CA ALA A 105 5.01 0.93 1.00
C ALA A 105 6.05 1.07 2.10
N PHE A 106 6.68 -0.04 2.44
CA PHE A 106 7.82 -0.07 3.36
C PHE A 106 8.62 -1.32 3.04
N TYR A 107 9.93 -1.19 2.93
CA TYR A 107 10.82 -2.35 2.94
C TYR A 107 12.06 -2.03 3.74
N ASN A 108 12.70 -3.09 4.23
CA ASN A 108 13.91 -2.98 5.01
C ASN A 108 14.72 -4.27 4.87
N LYS A 109 16.03 -4.18 5.11
CA LYS A 109 16.90 -5.33 5.21
C LYS A 109 17.27 -5.58 6.66
N THR A 110 16.97 -6.76 7.14
CA THR A 110 17.23 -7.17 8.53
C THR A 110 17.74 -8.60 8.56
N PRO A 111 18.65 -8.96 9.50
CA PRO A 111 19.09 -10.33 9.70
C PRO A 111 17.93 -11.29 10.05
N VAL A 112 16.85 -10.77 10.64
CA VAL A 112 15.64 -11.53 10.95
C VAL A 112 14.44 -10.94 10.25
N MET A 113 13.88 -11.72 9.34
CA MET A 113 12.76 -11.37 8.49
C MET A 113 11.40 -11.47 9.23
N ILE A 114 11.25 -10.77 10.37
CA ILE A 114 9.97 -10.61 11.08
C ILE A 114 9.65 -9.11 11.18
N GLN A 115 8.42 -8.74 10.88
CA GLN A 115 7.95 -7.36 10.90
C GLN A 115 6.51 -7.25 11.43
N SER A 116 6.14 -6.06 11.88
CA SER A 116 4.74 -5.74 12.17
C SER A 116 4.27 -4.51 11.40
N ALA A 117 2.97 -4.51 11.11
CA ALA A 117 2.28 -3.44 10.44
C ALA A 117 0.96 -3.13 11.14
N THR A 118 0.60 -1.86 11.23
CA THR A 118 -0.71 -1.43 11.71
C THR A 118 -1.61 -1.10 10.52
N ILE A 119 -2.85 -1.58 10.54
CA ILE A 119 -3.95 -1.14 9.68
C ILE A 119 -4.89 -0.31 10.57
N ARG A 120 -4.56 0.98 10.73
CA ARG A 120 -5.19 1.89 11.71
C ARG A 120 -6.71 1.94 11.61
N ASP A 121 -7.24 2.05 10.40
CA ASP A 121 -8.70 2.23 10.19
C ASP A 121 -9.53 0.99 10.54
N GLN A 122 -8.91 -0.17 10.75
CA GLN A 122 -9.58 -1.40 11.21
C GLN A 122 -9.12 -1.82 12.61
N ASN A 123 -8.24 -1.04 13.24
CA ASN A 123 -7.53 -1.40 14.47
C ASN A 123 -6.96 -2.83 14.42
N ILE A 124 -6.33 -3.17 13.29
CA ILE A 124 -5.67 -4.47 13.11
C ILE A 124 -4.17 -4.27 13.17
N ARG A 125 -3.49 -5.14 13.89
CA ARG A 125 -2.05 -5.33 13.81
C ARG A 125 -1.76 -6.66 13.13
N VAL A 126 -0.92 -6.60 12.11
CA VAL A 126 -0.41 -7.78 11.44
C VAL A 126 1.03 -7.99 11.87
N VAL A 127 1.37 -9.21 12.24
CA VAL A 127 2.76 -9.65 12.45
C VAL A 127 3.04 -10.75 11.44
N TYR A 128 4.08 -10.57 10.66
CA TYR A 128 4.43 -11.51 9.60
C TYR A 128 5.93 -11.75 9.59
N GLY A 129 6.32 -12.94 9.16
CA GLY A 129 7.70 -13.30 8.97
C GLY A 129 7.89 -14.26 7.81
N VAL A 130 9.07 -14.23 7.22
CA VAL A 130 9.47 -15.03 6.04
C VAL A 130 10.82 -15.63 6.36
N ASP A 131 11.04 -16.93 6.17
CA ASP A 131 12.34 -17.58 6.44
C ASP A 131 12.95 -17.25 7.81
N CYS A 132 12.08 -17.16 8.84
CA CYS A 132 12.51 -16.83 10.19
C CYS A 132 13.47 -17.89 10.75
N PRO A 133 14.53 -17.46 11.46
CA PRO A 133 15.45 -18.40 12.10
C PRO A 133 14.72 -19.34 13.07
N SER A 134 15.06 -20.62 13.03
CA SER A 134 14.38 -21.67 13.82
C SER A 134 14.56 -21.54 15.34
N ASN A 135 15.50 -20.72 15.80
CA ASN A 135 15.67 -20.41 17.21
C ASN A 135 14.67 -19.36 17.71
N VAL A 136 13.97 -18.64 16.82
CA VAL A 136 12.90 -17.71 17.19
C VAL A 136 11.60 -18.49 17.30
N ALA A 137 11.00 -18.51 18.49
CA ALA A 137 9.81 -19.32 18.77
C ALA A 137 8.58 -18.49 19.16
N HIS A 138 8.77 -17.25 19.62
CA HIS A 138 7.67 -16.40 20.07
C HIS A 138 8.00 -14.93 19.87
N TYR A 139 6.99 -14.10 19.65
CA TYR A 139 7.14 -12.65 19.58
C TYR A 139 6.15 -11.92 20.47
N LYS A 140 6.54 -10.71 20.89
CA LYS A 140 5.64 -9.74 21.50
C LYS A 140 5.77 -8.39 20.82
N VAL A 141 4.64 -7.74 20.61
CA VAL A 141 4.58 -6.37 20.10
C VAL A 141 3.90 -5.50 21.15
N GLN A 142 4.68 -4.61 21.76
CA GLN A 142 4.22 -3.78 22.88
C GLN A 142 4.98 -2.46 22.95
N ALA A 143 4.36 -1.43 23.53
CA ALA A 143 5.00 -0.12 23.65
C ALA A 143 6.03 -0.04 24.80
N ASN A 144 5.85 -0.85 25.84
CA ASN A 144 6.72 -0.89 27.00
C ASN A 144 6.86 -2.33 27.51
N LEU A 145 8.09 -2.84 27.50
CA LEU A 145 8.42 -4.21 27.94
C LEU A 145 8.11 -4.51 29.39
N ARG A 146 8.03 -3.47 30.22
CA ARG A 146 7.80 -3.59 31.66
C ARG A 146 6.32 -3.44 32.03
N ASN A 147 5.45 -3.27 31.03
CA ASN A 147 4.03 -3.03 31.26
C ASN A 147 3.18 -3.86 30.30
N ASP A 148 2.64 -4.97 30.81
CA ASP A 148 1.76 -5.87 30.07
C ASP A 148 0.48 -5.17 29.57
N ALA A 149 0.06 -4.07 30.21
CA ALA A 149 -1.05 -3.27 29.71
C ALA A 149 -0.72 -2.56 28.38
N THR A 150 0.50 -2.64 27.87
CA THR A 150 0.89 -2.10 26.55
C THR A 150 1.04 -3.17 25.47
N LEU A 151 0.73 -4.42 25.78
CA LEU A 151 0.73 -5.52 24.83
C LEU A 151 -0.35 -5.31 23.75
N MET A 152 0.06 -5.41 22.49
CA MET A 152 -0.84 -5.26 21.32
C MET A 152 -1.00 -6.54 20.52
N ALA A 153 0.03 -7.38 20.49
CA ALA A 153 0.03 -8.65 19.80
C ALA A 153 1.10 -9.55 20.39
N GLU A 154 0.81 -10.84 20.53
CA GLU A 154 1.79 -11.88 20.81
C GLU A 154 1.41 -13.16 20.08
N GLY A 155 2.38 -14.02 19.80
CA GLY A 155 2.10 -15.27 19.11
C GLY A 155 3.31 -16.16 18.98
N ASP A 156 3.04 -17.45 18.86
CA ASP A 156 4.06 -18.49 18.68
C ASP A 156 4.42 -18.66 17.20
N ILE A 157 5.71 -18.71 16.91
CA ILE A 157 6.25 -18.93 15.57
C ILE A 157 6.48 -20.42 15.40
N THR A 158 5.50 -21.10 14.81
CA THR A 158 5.57 -22.56 14.57
C THR A 158 6.19 -22.91 13.22
N THR A 159 6.25 -21.95 12.30
CA THR A 159 6.84 -22.12 10.96
C THR A 159 7.73 -20.92 10.62
N PRO A 160 8.82 -21.10 9.84
CA PRO A 160 9.70 -20.00 9.42
C PRO A 160 8.97 -18.89 8.66
N THR A 161 7.93 -19.25 7.92
CA THR A 161 7.09 -18.29 7.20
C THR A 161 5.69 -18.31 7.81
N PHE A 162 5.21 -17.16 8.28
CA PHE A 162 3.95 -17.02 8.98
C PHE A 162 3.32 -15.63 8.81
N PHE A 163 2.00 -15.55 8.99
CA PHE A 163 1.24 -14.31 8.92
C PHE A 163 0.11 -14.35 9.95
N HIS A 164 0.25 -13.55 11.01
CA HIS A 164 -0.69 -13.48 12.13
C HIS A 164 -1.41 -12.14 12.15
N ILE A 165 -2.70 -12.19 12.45
CA ILE A 165 -3.59 -11.03 12.50
C ILE A 165 -4.10 -10.88 13.92
N HIS A 166 -4.00 -9.67 14.46
CA HIS A 166 -4.41 -9.34 15.80
C HIS A 166 -5.33 -8.13 15.76
N GLU A 167 -6.51 -8.24 16.38
CA GLU A 167 -7.32 -7.07 16.69
C GLU A 167 -6.67 -6.32 17.85
N THR A 168 -6.49 -5.01 17.71
CA THR A 168 -5.93 -4.15 18.76
C THR A 168 -6.96 -3.10 19.17
N ASP A 169 -7.03 -2.76 20.45
CA ASP A 169 -7.83 -1.65 20.96
C ASP A 169 -7.00 -0.36 21.12
N ARG A 170 -5.70 -0.42 20.79
CA ARG A 170 -4.69 0.61 21.09
C ARG A 170 -3.79 0.92 19.90
N ASP A 171 -3.39 2.19 19.80
CA ASP A 171 -2.41 2.69 18.81
C ASP A 171 -1.28 3.43 19.54
N PHE A 172 -0.36 2.69 20.18
CA PHE A 172 0.90 3.25 20.64
C PHE A 172 1.99 3.02 19.60
N PHE A 173 3.12 3.72 19.74
CA PHE A 173 4.35 3.38 19.00
C PHE A 173 4.88 2.02 19.51
N PRO A 174 4.80 0.96 18.69
CA PRO A 174 5.13 -0.39 19.14
C PRO A 174 6.63 -0.67 19.03
N ALA A 175 7.16 -1.45 19.96
CA ALA A 175 8.40 -2.20 19.81
C ALA A 175 8.06 -3.69 19.60
N MET A 176 8.92 -4.39 18.88
CA MET A 176 8.83 -5.84 18.71
C MET A 176 9.97 -6.51 19.48
N GLU A 177 9.65 -7.56 20.21
CA GLU A 177 10.61 -8.41 20.91
C GLU A 177 10.46 -9.86 20.48
N LEU A 178 11.57 -10.57 20.46
CA LEU A 178 11.65 -11.96 20.03
C LEU A 178 12.13 -12.83 21.19
N TYR A 179 11.64 -14.07 21.24
CA TYR A 179 11.97 -15.04 22.29
C TYR A 179 12.28 -16.40 21.68
N ASP A 180 13.20 -17.13 22.33
CA ASP A 180 13.51 -18.51 21.97
C ASP A 180 12.48 -19.51 22.54
N GLY A 181 12.63 -20.80 22.19
CA GLY A 181 11.74 -21.87 22.65
C GLY A 181 11.80 -22.14 24.16
N ALA A 182 12.78 -21.58 24.88
CA ALA A 182 12.87 -21.63 26.34
C ALA A 182 12.31 -20.36 27.02
N GLY A 183 11.83 -19.39 26.23
CA GLY A 183 11.30 -18.12 26.72
C GLY A 183 12.37 -17.07 27.02
N ASN A 184 13.62 -17.29 26.61
CA ASN A 184 14.67 -16.28 26.76
C ASN A 184 14.49 -15.20 25.69
N HIS A 185 14.64 -13.96 26.11
CA HIS A 185 14.65 -12.82 25.21
C HIS A 185 15.85 -12.86 24.27
N LEU A 186 15.61 -12.63 22.97
CA LEU A 186 16.63 -12.51 21.95
C LEU A 186 17.01 -11.02 21.79
N ASP A 187 18.30 -10.74 21.77
CA ASP A 187 18.84 -9.37 21.78
C ASP A 187 18.37 -8.51 20.60
N TYR A 188 18.35 -7.19 20.79
CA TYR A 188 17.95 -6.19 19.78
C TYR A 188 18.77 -6.25 18.49
N SER A 189 19.99 -6.80 18.53
CA SER A 189 20.80 -7.05 17.33
C SER A 189 20.08 -7.90 16.29
N TYR A 190 19.11 -8.75 16.69
CA TYR A 190 18.27 -9.52 15.77
C TYR A 190 17.39 -8.63 14.89
N LEU A 191 16.95 -7.47 15.41
CA LEU A 191 16.06 -6.54 14.71
C LEU A 191 16.82 -5.33 14.14
N ALA A 192 18.14 -5.30 14.29
CA ALA A 192 18.96 -4.24 13.72
C ALA A 192 18.80 -4.25 12.19
N SER A 193 18.40 -3.12 11.64
CA SER A 193 18.19 -2.98 10.21
C SER A 193 19.28 -2.17 9.54
N ASP A 194 19.59 -2.54 8.30
CA ASP A 194 20.60 -1.85 7.50
C ASP A 194 20.09 -0.44 7.11
N GLN A 195 20.64 0.58 7.77
CA GLN A 195 20.27 1.98 7.55
C GLN A 195 20.78 2.54 6.21
N SER A 196 21.62 1.79 5.48
CA SER A 196 22.07 2.19 4.15
C SER A 196 21.03 1.93 3.05
N ILE A 197 19.99 1.16 3.37
CA ILE A 197 18.87 0.88 2.48
C ILE A 197 17.76 1.89 2.76
N PRO A 198 17.29 2.65 1.75
CA PRO A 198 16.19 3.57 1.93
C PRO A 198 14.91 2.78 2.24
N SER A 199 14.08 3.37 3.08
CA SER A 199 12.74 2.89 3.35
C SER A 199 11.75 3.89 2.74
N PRO A 200 11.52 3.85 1.42
CA PRO A 200 10.57 4.72 0.78
C PRO A 200 9.19 4.45 1.38
N SER A 201 8.53 5.54 1.77
CA SER A 201 7.16 5.53 2.24
C SER A 201 6.34 6.38 1.28
N ILE A 202 5.22 5.83 0.82
CA ILE A 202 4.21 6.61 0.12
C ILE A 202 3.45 7.41 1.15
N GLY A 203 3.43 8.74 1.00
CA GLY A 203 2.56 9.59 1.78
C GLY A 203 1.12 9.53 1.27
N SER A 204 0.17 9.67 2.20
CA SER A 204 -1.27 9.68 1.87
C SER A 204 -1.69 10.88 1.02
N ALA A 205 -0.89 11.96 1.03
CA ALA A 205 -1.17 13.18 0.27
C ALA A 205 -0.92 12.98 -1.23
N GLU A 206 0.16 12.29 -1.60
CA GLU A 206 0.48 11.95 -2.97
C GLU A 206 -0.58 11.03 -3.57
N THR A 207 -1.08 10.08 -2.77
CA THR A 207 -2.05 9.08 -3.23
C THR A 207 -3.46 9.64 -3.41
N ASP A 208 -3.86 10.66 -2.67
CA ASP A 208 -5.18 11.30 -2.81
C ASP A 208 -5.23 12.37 -3.91
N MET A 209 -4.07 12.78 -4.44
CA MET A 209 -3.98 13.78 -5.50
C MET A 209 -4.73 13.36 -6.78
N VAL A 210 -4.79 12.06 -7.06
CA VAL A 210 -5.52 11.48 -8.21
C VAL A 210 -7.00 11.83 -8.17
N TYR A 211 -7.63 11.73 -6.99
CA TYR A 211 -9.04 12.10 -6.83
C TYR A 211 -9.26 13.58 -7.08
N TRP A 212 -8.37 14.44 -6.57
CA TRP A 212 -8.45 15.87 -6.79
C TRP A 212 -8.28 16.25 -8.27
N ILE A 213 -7.32 15.62 -8.96
CA ILE A 213 -7.12 15.81 -10.40
C ILE A 213 -8.36 15.37 -11.17
N CYS A 214 -8.90 14.19 -10.87
CA CYS A 214 -10.13 13.70 -11.51
C CYS A 214 -11.31 14.65 -11.27
N ALA A 215 -11.49 15.14 -10.03
CA ALA A 215 -12.55 16.06 -9.68
C ALA A 215 -12.41 17.41 -10.40
N ALA A 216 -11.21 17.98 -10.43
CA ALA A 216 -10.91 19.23 -11.15
C ALA A 216 -11.15 19.07 -12.66
N TRP A 217 -10.69 17.96 -13.24
CA TRP A 217 -10.85 17.65 -14.65
C TRP A 217 -12.32 17.51 -15.05
N LEU A 218 -13.10 16.75 -14.27
CA LEU A 218 -14.55 16.63 -14.47
C LEU A 218 -15.27 17.97 -14.27
N GLY A 219 -14.80 18.80 -13.32
CA GLY A 219 -15.31 20.16 -13.11
C GLY A 219 -15.13 21.06 -14.34
N ILE A 220 -13.95 21.04 -14.96
CA ILE A 220 -13.67 21.75 -16.22
C ILE A 220 -14.59 21.23 -17.33
N GLY A 221 -14.69 19.91 -17.49
CA GLY A 221 -15.58 19.28 -18.47
C GLY A 221 -17.04 19.71 -18.30
N TYR A 222 -17.52 19.73 -17.06
CA TYR A 222 -18.87 20.20 -16.73
C TYR A 222 -19.10 21.67 -17.16
N LEU A 223 -18.15 22.57 -16.88
CA LEU A 223 -18.28 23.98 -17.27
C LEU A 223 -18.38 24.15 -18.79
N ILE A 224 -17.56 23.40 -19.55
CA ILE A 224 -17.58 23.44 -21.02
C ILE A 224 -18.90 22.88 -21.56
N VAL A 225 -19.35 21.72 -21.06
CA VAL A 225 -20.62 21.11 -21.46
C VAL A 225 -21.79 22.03 -21.16
N LYS A 226 -21.80 22.65 -19.97
CA LYS A 226 -22.82 23.62 -19.58
C LYS A 226 -22.84 24.83 -20.52
N TYR A 227 -21.67 25.38 -20.84
CA TYR A 227 -21.57 26.50 -21.78
C TYR A 227 -22.16 26.14 -23.16
N LEU A 228 -21.80 24.99 -23.71
CA LEU A 228 -22.35 24.52 -25.00
C LEU A 228 -23.87 24.31 -24.93
N TRP A 229 -24.36 23.81 -23.80
CA TRP A 229 -25.79 23.58 -23.58
C TRP A 229 -26.59 24.88 -23.44
N ASP A 230 -26.04 25.89 -22.77
CA ASP A 230 -26.68 27.19 -22.60
C ASP A 230 -26.67 28.01 -23.90
N GLN A 231 -25.62 27.90 -24.73
CA GLN A 231 -25.62 28.49 -26.08
C GLN A 231 -26.72 27.91 -26.97
N ARG A 232 -26.93 26.58 -26.90
CA ARG A 232 -28.06 25.93 -27.58
C ARG A 232 -29.41 26.53 -27.16
N LYS A 233 -29.62 26.80 -25.86
CA LYS A 233 -30.88 27.40 -25.37
C LYS A 233 -31.09 28.80 -25.93
N LYS A 234 -30.04 29.61 -26.00
CA LYS A 234 -30.09 30.97 -26.57
C LYS A 234 -30.39 30.97 -28.07
N GLU A 235 -29.92 29.97 -28.83
CA GLU A 235 -30.28 29.83 -30.25
C GLU A 235 -31.71 29.32 -30.49
N THR A 236 -32.41 28.88 -29.44
CA THR A 236 -33.79 28.35 -29.52
C THR A 236 -34.85 29.25 -28.92
N ALA A 237 -34.44 30.34 -28.26
CA ALA A 237 -35.31 31.40 -27.76
C ALA A 237 -35.39 32.53 -28.79
#